data_AF-A0A2G0QBH4-F1
#
_entry.id   AF-A0A2G0QBH4-F1
#
_cell.length_a   1.000
_cell.length_b   1.000
_cell.length_c   1.000
_cell.angle_alpha   90.00
_cell.angle_beta   90.00
_cell.angle_gamma   90.00
#
_symmetry.space_group_name_H-M   'P 1'
#
loop_
_entity.id
_entity.type
_entity.pdbx_description
1 polymer ?
#
loop_
_entity_poly.entity_id
_entity_poly.type
_entity_poly.pdbx_seq_one_letter_code
_entity_poly.pdbx_strand_id
1 'polypeptide(L)' 'MTNTFENGRRQVARECLKELTNLPKYDDKAVTEILDKYTPKFKPLNHMRFSAKSVLAYYVRVIRKEMKDG' A
#
# COMPACT_ATOMS: atom_id res chain seq x y z
N MET A 1 16.04 12.76 9.05
CA MET A 1 14.63 13.10 9.34
C MET A 1 13.78 12.33 8.35
N THR A 2 13.11 11.27 8.77
CA THR A 2 12.17 10.55 7.90
C THR A 2 10.98 11.45 7.64
N ASN A 3 10.80 11.79 6.37
CA ASN A 3 9.81 12.74 5.88
C ASN A 3 8.40 12.33 6.33
N THR A 4 7.63 13.19 7.00
CA THR A 4 6.29 12.86 7.56
C THR A 4 5.37 12.19 6.53
N PHE A 5 5.46 12.60 5.26
CA PHE A 5 4.74 12.00 4.14
C PHE A 5 5.17 10.57 3.82
N GLU A 6 6.46 10.24 3.97
CA GLU A 6 6.92 8.86 3.81
C GLU A 6 6.35 7.96 4.91
N ASN A 7 6.33 8.44 6.15
CA ASN A 7 5.78 7.68 7.26
C ASN A 7 4.28 7.42 7.08
N GLY A 8 3.52 8.44 6.66
CA GLY A 8 2.10 8.30 6.33
C GLY A 8 1.84 7.31 5.18
N ARG A 9 2.60 7.40 4.09
CA ARG A 9 2.50 6.45 2.95
C ARG A 9 2.78 5.01 3.39
N ARG A 10 3.83 4.80 4.19
CA ARG A 10 4.17 3.47 4.72
C ARG A 10 3.11 2.94 5.68
N GLN A 11 2.49 3.78 6.50
CA GLN A 11 1.40 3.37 7.39
C GLN A 11 0.19 2.83 6.60
N VAL A 12 -0.32 3.62 5.65
CA VAL A 12 -1.46 3.19 4.82
C VAL A 12 -1.14 1.92 4.02
N ALA A 13 0.08 1.80 3.52
CA ALA A 13 0.52 0.60 2.81
C ALA A 13 0.64 -0.63 3.71
N ARG A 14 1.03 -0.48 4.99
CA ARG A 14 1.00 -1.59 5.97
C ARG A 14 -0.42 -2.06 6.27
N GLU A 15 -1.37 -1.14 6.43
CA GLU A 15 -2.78 -1.49 6.64
C GLU A 15 -3.34 -2.23 5.43
N CYS A 16 -3.07 -1.74 4.21
CA CYS A 16 -3.43 -2.41 2.97
C CYS A 16 -2.81 -3.81 2.88
N LEU A 17 -1.52 -3.97 3.18
CA LEU A 17 -0.84 -5.27 3.18
C LEU A 17 -1.44 -6.24 4.21
N LYS A 18 -1.83 -5.77 5.39
CA LYS A 18 -2.47 -6.60 6.42
C LYS A 18 -3.78 -7.19 5.89
N GLU A 19 -4.60 -6.39 5.23
CA GLU A 19 -5.86 -6.87 4.64
C GLU A 19 -5.62 -7.83 3.46
N LEU A 20 -4.65 -7.53 2.60
CA LEU A 20 -4.25 -8.44 1.51
C LEU A 20 -3.73 -9.79 2.02
N THR A 21 -3.00 -9.80 3.14
CA THR A 21 -2.45 -11.04 3.75
C THR A 21 -3.54 -11.89 4.40
N ASN A 22 -4.66 -11.30 4.80
CA ASN A 22 -5.81 -12.02 5.35
C ASN A 22 -6.72 -12.63 4.28
N LEU A 23 -6.43 -12.42 2.99
CA LEU A 23 -7.17 -13.09 1.93
C LEU A 23 -6.91 -14.60 1.96
N PRO A 24 -7.94 -15.45 1.88
CA PRO A 24 -7.78 -16.91 1.89
C PRO A 24 -7.05 -17.43 0.64
N LYS A 25 -7.13 -16.68 -0.46
CA LYS A 25 -6.42 -16.94 -1.71
C LYS A 25 -6.08 -15.63 -2.39
N TYR A 26 -5.02 -15.63 -3.20
CA TYR A 26 -4.71 -14.50 -4.07
C TYR A 26 -5.74 -14.45 -5.19
N ASP A 27 -6.46 -13.34 -5.30
CA ASP A 27 -7.49 -13.09 -6.30
C ASP A 27 -7.33 -11.65 -6.80
N ASP A 28 -7.07 -11.47 -8.10
CA ASP A 28 -6.75 -10.16 -8.67
C ASP A 28 -7.88 -9.13 -8.51
N LYS A 29 -9.13 -9.59 -8.49
CA LYS A 29 -10.29 -8.73 -8.26
C LYS A 29 -10.31 -8.27 -6.80
N ALA A 30 -10.19 -9.18 -5.85
CA ALA A 30 -10.12 -8.85 -4.42
C ALA A 30 -8.93 -7.94 -4.10
N VAL A 31 -7.77 -8.19 -4.71
CA VAL A 31 -6.59 -7.32 -4.57
C VAL A 31 -6.88 -5.92 -5.11
N THR A 32 -7.54 -5.82 -6.27
CA THR A 32 -7.93 -4.53 -6.86
C THR A 32 -8.91 -3.78 -5.96
N GLU A 33 -9.93 -4.46 -5.45
CA GLU A 33 -10.93 -3.88 -4.53
C GLU A 33 -10.29 -3.37 -3.24
N ILE A 34 -9.35 -4.13 -2.67
CA ILE A 34 -8.60 -3.69 -1.49
C ILE A 34 -7.73 -2.48 -1.82
N LEU A 35 -7.02 -2.46 -2.96
CA LEU A 35 -6.24 -1.29 -3.36
C LEU A 35 -7.13 -0.05 -3.57
N ASP A 36 -8.31 -0.20 -4.18
CA ASP A 36 -9.27 0.90 -4.35
C ASP A 36 -9.76 1.43 -3.00
N LYS A 37 -10.03 0.55 -2.02
CA LYS A 37 -10.43 0.94 -0.65
C LYS A 37 -9.43 1.87 0.03
N TYR A 38 -8.12 1.66 -0.15
CA TYR A 38 -7.07 2.48 0.48
C TYR A 38 -6.60 3.65 -0.39
N THR A 39 -6.88 3.64 -1.69
CA THR A 39 -6.44 4.69 -2.62
C THR A 39 -6.88 6.11 -2.20
N PRO A 40 -8.14 6.36 -1.76
CA PRO A 40 -8.57 7.67 -1.28
C PRO A 40 -7.79 8.16 -0.07
N LYS A 41 -7.46 7.26 0.88
CA LYS A 41 -6.65 7.58 2.07
C LYS A 41 -5.20 7.86 1.71
N PHE A 42 -4.69 7.18 0.68
CA PHE A 42 -3.32 7.35 0.20
C PHE A 42 -3.14 8.60 -0.65
N LYS A 43 -4.16 9.00 -1.42
CA LYS A 43 -4.12 10.13 -2.37
C LYS A 43 -3.57 11.44 -1.78
N PRO A 44 -4.03 11.95 -0.62
CA PRO A 44 -3.49 13.19 -0.05
C PRO A 44 -2.02 13.07 0.41
N LEU A 45 -1.51 11.85 0.55
CA LEU A 45 -0.11 11.57 0.94
C LEU A 45 0.79 11.41 -0.29
N ASN A 46 0.22 11.34 -1.49
CA ASN A 46 0.94 11.10 -2.73
C ASN A 46 1.27 12.41 -3.46
N HIS A 47 2.50 12.89 -3.27
CA HIS A 47 3.05 14.05 -3.99
C HIS A 47 3.86 13.65 -5.23
N MET A 48 3.77 12.40 -5.67
CA MET A 48 4.48 11.89 -6.85
C MET A 48 3.63 12.03 -8.11
N ARG A 49 4.29 12.08 -9.28
CA ARG A 49 3.64 12.21 -10.60
C ARG A 49 2.77 10.99 -10.96
N PHE A 50 2.99 9.85 -10.32
CA PHE A 50 2.26 8.61 -10.59
C PHE A 50 0.92 8.56 -9.85
N SER A 51 0.00 7.74 -10.36
CA SER A 51 -1.30 7.53 -9.72
C SER A 51 -1.14 7.04 -8.27
N ALA A 52 -2.01 7.52 -7.37
CA ALA A 52 -1.98 7.12 -5.97
C ALA A 52 -2.08 5.60 -5.80
N LYS A 53 -2.87 4.92 -6.65
CA LYS A 53 -3.04 3.46 -6.65
C LYS A 53 -1.74 2.73 -7.03
N SER A 54 -1.07 3.17 -8.09
CA SER A 54 0.21 2.58 -8.52
C SER A 54 1.30 2.74 -7.46
N VAL A 55 1.34 3.91 -6.82
CA VAL A 55 2.29 4.19 -5.74
C VAL A 55 1.98 3.36 -4.51
N LEU A 56 0.71 3.27 -4.10
CA LEU A 56 0.29 2.43 -2.97
C LEU A 56 0.72 0.97 -3.21
N ALA A 57 0.44 0.42 -4.40
CA ALA A 57 0.83 -0.93 -4.76
C ALA A 57 2.36 -1.14 -4.70
N TYR A 58 3.14 -0.14 -5.10
CA TYR A 58 4.61 -0.17 -4.95
C TYR A 58 5.03 -0.28 -3.48
N TYR A 59 4.50 0.58 -2.60
CA TYR A 59 4.84 0.54 -1.17
C TYR A 59 4.42 -0.78 -0.51
N VAL A 60 3.23 -1.30 -0.84
CA VAL A 60 2.78 -2.62 -0.38
C VAL A 60 3.78 -3.71 -0.77
N ARG A 61 4.27 -3.70 -2.01
CA ARG A 61 5.26 -4.67 -2.49
C ARG A 61 6.60 -4.53 -1.78
N VAL A 62 7.09 -3.29 -1.57
CA VAL A 62 8.34 -3.02 -0.85
C VAL A 62 8.25 -3.56 0.58
N ILE A 63 7.21 -3.17 1.32
CA ILE A 63 7.01 -3.59 2.71
C ILE A 63 6.87 -5.11 2.82
N ARG A 64 6.15 -5.74 1.89
CA ARG A 64 6.02 -7.20 1.85
C ARG A 64 7.38 -7.89 1.65
N LYS A 65 8.30 -7.30 0.89
CA LYS A 65 9.67 -7.82 0.74
C LYS A 65 10.46 -7.62 2.03
N GLU A 66 10.42 -6.41 2.61
CA GLU A 66 11.07 -6.10 3.90
C GLU A 66 10.64 -7.08 5.00
N MET A 67 9.36 -7.48 5.06
CA MET A 67 8.84 -8.44 6.04
C MET A 67 9.21 -9.90 5.78
N LYS A 68 9.63 -10.26 4.57
CA LYS A 68 10.03 -11.63 4.21
C LYS A 68 11.52 -11.88 4.37
N ASP A 69 12.32 -10.82 4.23
CA ASP A 69 13.78 -10.86 4.25
C ASP A 69 14.36 -10.53 5.64
N GLY A 70 13.53 -10.03 6.56
CA GLY A 70 13.90 -9.67 7.93
C GLY A 70 13.42 -10.65 8.99
#